data_AF-A0A7S4C023-F1
#
_entry.id   AF-A0A7S4C023-F1
#
_cell.length_a   1.000
_cell.length_b   1.000
_cell.length_c   1.000
_cell.angle_alpha   90.00
_cell.angle_beta   90.00
_cell.angle_gamma   90.00
#
_symmetry.space_group_name_H-M   'P 1'
#
loop_
_entity.id
_entity.type
_entity.pdbx_description
1 polymer ?
#
loop_
_entity_poly.entity_id
_entity_poly.type
_entity_poly.pdbx_seq_one_letter_code
_entity_poly.pdbx_strand_id
1 'polypeptide(L)'
;MIMANKEKVERDYRVRMMSIREAELNYYVVNAQQVATLSALLLGLSCSSLIDTKMEQFDLTDDRTYGFAELAQPIAIVINMGVCTFCCWGSMLVAVLAPRLALYGPPSTYSYLVDAVEEEFEYLMYGFVASAISFCSCALLWCWASLPFAAAAAVTVLGVVATFSMRMAYVYTYRRFEIPAGAKVTGRWYTGRLG
;
A
#
# COMPACT_ATOMS: atom_id res chain seq x y z
N MET A 1 52.53 -6.78 5.33
CA MET A 1 51.90 -5.49 4.90
C MET A 1 50.68 -5.68 3.99
N ILE A 2 50.73 -6.56 2.97
CA ILE A 2 49.60 -6.80 2.04
C ILE A 2 48.35 -7.37 2.74
N MET A 3 48.51 -8.30 3.70
CA MET A 3 47.37 -8.84 4.45
C MET A 3 46.64 -7.79 5.30
N ALA A 4 47.36 -6.85 5.91
CA ALA A 4 46.74 -5.75 6.68
C ALA A 4 45.91 -4.81 5.78
N ASN A 5 46.38 -4.55 4.55
CA ASN A 5 45.60 -3.80 3.57
C ASN A 5 44.35 -4.56 3.12
N LYS A 6 44.42 -5.89 2.98
CA LYS A 6 43.26 -6.72 2.65
C LYS A 6 42.20 -6.67 3.76
N GLU A 7 42.61 -6.86 5.02
CA GLU A 7 41.68 -6.78 6.16
C GLU A 7 41.04 -5.39 6.30
N LYS A 8 41.81 -4.33 6.07
CA LYS A 8 41.28 -2.96 6.09
C LYS A 8 40.19 -2.77 5.02
N VAL A 9 40.46 -3.23 3.81
CA VAL A 9 39.50 -3.16 2.69
C VAL A 9 38.24 -3.98 2.98
N GLU A 10 38.38 -5.20 3.53
CA GLU A 10 37.24 -6.03 3.92
C GLU A 10 36.39 -5.37 5.02
N ARG A 11 37.02 -4.74 6.01
CA ARG A 11 36.30 -3.97 7.05
C ARG A 11 35.57 -2.78 6.45
N ASP A 12 36.22 -2.01 5.59
CA ASP A 12 35.61 -0.85 4.91
C ASP A 12 34.40 -1.28 4.06
N TYR A 13 34.50 -2.40 3.34
CA TYR A 13 33.38 -2.96 2.58
C TYR A 13 32.21 -3.39 3.49
N ARG A 14 32.49 -4.05 4.62
CA ARG A 14 31.44 -4.45 5.57
C ARG A 14 30.73 -3.24 6.17
N VAL A 15 31.47 -2.19 6.54
CA VAL A 15 30.88 -0.95 7.07
C VAL A 15 29.98 -0.29 6.04
N ARG A 16 30.43 -0.18 4.78
CA ARG A 16 29.61 0.37 3.69
C ARG A 16 28.35 -0.44 3.45
N MET A 17 28.46 -1.77 3.43
CA MET A 17 27.31 -2.66 3.24
C MET A 17 26.27 -2.50 4.36
N MET A 18 26.71 -2.40 5.62
CA MET A 18 25.81 -2.14 6.75
C MET A 18 25.10 -0.80 6.61
N SER A 19 25.81 0.28 6.23
CA SER A 19 25.20 1.59 6.04
C SER A 19 24.14 1.63 4.94
N ILE A 20 24.32 0.84 3.87
CA ILE A 20 23.33 0.72 2.79
C ILE A 20 22.08 0.01 3.31
N ARG A 21 22.24 -1.10 4.02
CA ARG A 21 21.11 -1.85 4.57
C ARG A 21 20.34 -1.06 5.63
N GLU A 22 21.03 -0.20 6.39
CA GLU A 22 20.38 0.73 7.32
C GLU A 22 19.55 1.79 6.60
N ALA A 23 20.03 2.30 5.46
CA ALA A 23 19.25 3.20 4.62
C ALA A 23 18.01 2.51 4.02
N GLU A 24 18.14 1.25 3.57
CA GLU A 24 17.02 0.44 3.08
C GLU A 24 15.97 0.17 4.16
N LEU A 25 16.40 -0.21 5.37
CA LEU A 25 15.49 -0.41 6.50
C LEU A 25 14.72 0.87 6.83
N ASN A 26 15.41 2.01 6.90
CA ASN A 26 14.77 3.31 7.15
C ASN A 26 13.77 3.68 6.05
N TYR A 27 14.08 3.37 4.79
CA TYR A 27 13.15 3.56 3.68
C TYR A 27 11.85 2.77 3.88
N TYR A 28 11.94 1.48 4.22
CA TYR A 28 10.75 0.65 4.48
C TYR A 28 9.96 1.12 5.70
N VAL A 29 10.63 1.52 6.79
CA VAL A 29 9.97 2.02 7.99
C VAL A 29 9.21 3.33 7.72
N VAL A 30 9.81 4.28 7.01
CA VAL A 30 9.15 5.55 6.66
C VAL A 30 7.95 5.28 5.76
N ASN A 31 8.07 4.38 4.78
CA ASN A 31 6.96 4.03 3.91
C ASN A 31 5.84 3.29 4.66
N ALA A 32 6.18 2.39 5.59
CA ALA A 32 5.19 1.73 6.44
C ALA A 32 4.40 2.75 7.28
N GLN A 33 5.07 3.77 7.83
CA GLN A 33 4.40 4.86 8.55
C GLN A 33 3.45 5.65 7.63
N GLN A 34 3.87 5.94 6.39
CA GLN A 34 2.98 6.59 5.42
C GLN A 34 1.75 5.73 5.11
N VAL A 35 1.93 4.43 4.86
CA VAL A 35 0.82 3.48 4.65
C VAL A 35 -0.11 3.44 5.86
N ALA A 36 0.43 3.48 7.08
CA ALA A 36 -0.35 3.55 8.31
C ALA A 36 -1.22 4.80 8.36
N THR A 37 -0.65 5.98 8.08
CA THR A 37 -1.38 7.25 8.09
C THR A 37 -2.48 7.30 7.02
N LEU A 38 -2.20 6.81 5.81
CA LEU A 38 -3.18 6.74 4.74
C LEU A 38 -4.31 5.75 5.06
N SER A 39 -3.97 4.59 5.65
CA SER A 39 -4.96 3.61 6.11
C SER A 39 -5.85 4.17 7.21
N ALA A 40 -5.27 4.92 8.16
CA ALA A 40 -6.03 5.58 9.22
C ALA A 40 -6.97 6.67 8.68
N LEU A 41 -6.53 7.44 7.67
CA LEU A 41 -7.39 8.41 6.99
C LEU A 41 -8.56 7.73 6.27
N LEU A 42 -8.30 6.65 5.52
CA LEU A 42 -9.36 5.88 4.86
C LEU A 42 -10.34 5.25 5.85
N LEU A 43 -9.85 4.77 6.99
CA LEU A 43 -10.68 4.27 8.08
C LEU A 43 -11.58 5.38 8.64
N GLY A 44 -11.02 6.56 8.89
CA GLY A 44 -11.75 7.74 9.37
C GLY A 44 -12.83 8.19 8.39
N LEU A 45 -12.51 8.26 7.09
CA LEU A 45 -13.48 8.58 6.04
C LEU A 45 -14.59 7.53 5.95
N SER A 46 -14.25 6.25 6.07
CA SER A 46 -15.23 5.16 6.07
C SER A 46 -16.17 5.24 7.28
N CYS A 47 -15.62 5.56 8.46
CA CYS A 47 -16.42 5.76 9.67
C CYS A 47 -17.35 6.98 9.56
N SER A 48 -16.83 8.12 9.08
CA SER A 48 -17.64 9.32 8.83
C SER A 48 -18.75 9.01 7.83
N SER A 49 -18.44 8.30 6.75
CA SER A 49 -19.43 7.94 5.75
C SER A 49 -20.58 7.14 6.35
N LEU A 50 -20.31 6.21 7.26
CA LEU A 50 -21.35 5.42 7.92
C LEU A 50 -22.24 6.26 8.86
N ILE A 51 -21.67 7.27 9.52
CA ILE A 51 -22.39 8.18 10.42
C ILE A 51 -23.26 9.16 9.62
N ASP A 52 -22.69 9.72 8.55
CA ASP A 52 -23.33 10.75 7.72
C ASP A 52 -24.41 10.16 6.82
N THR A 53 -24.27 8.90 6.37
CA THR A 53 -25.33 8.17 5.65
C THR A 53 -26.45 7.69 6.57
N LYS A 54 -26.78 8.47 7.62
CA LYS A 54 -27.79 8.15 8.64
C LYS A 54 -28.87 7.24 8.08
N MET A 55 -29.10 6.13 8.79
CA MET A 55 -30.15 5.13 8.55
C MET A 55 -31.58 5.71 8.48
N GLU A 56 -31.77 7.03 8.54
CA GLU A 56 -33.05 7.75 8.42
C GLU A 56 -33.60 7.82 6.98
N GLN A 57 -32.77 7.65 5.95
CA GLN A 57 -33.24 7.66 4.54
C GLN A 57 -33.47 6.26 3.94
N PHE A 58 -33.16 5.20 4.68
CA PHE A 58 -33.49 3.84 4.27
C PHE A 58 -34.96 3.55 4.59
N ASP A 59 -35.85 4.15 3.81
CA ASP A 59 -37.26 3.84 3.86
C ASP A 59 -37.46 2.47 3.18
N LEU A 60 -37.23 1.39 3.94
CA LEU A 60 -37.45 -0.01 3.55
C LEU A 60 -38.89 -0.31 3.10
N THR A 61 -39.77 0.68 3.22
CA THR A 61 -41.20 0.64 2.94
C THR A 61 -41.56 1.17 1.55
N ASP A 62 -40.65 1.86 0.84
CA ASP A 62 -40.91 2.38 -0.51
C ASP A 62 -40.54 1.33 -1.56
N ASP A 63 -41.43 1.12 -2.53
CA ASP A 63 -41.49 0.00 -3.50
C ASP A 63 -40.37 0.06 -4.57
N ARG A 64 -39.16 0.51 -4.19
CA ARG A 64 -38.03 0.79 -5.08
C ARG A 64 -37.13 -0.43 -5.26
N THR A 65 -36.84 -0.70 -6.52
CA THR A 65 -36.10 -1.82 -7.09
C THR A 65 -34.61 -1.91 -6.68
N TYR A 66 -34.15 -1.14 -5.69
CA TYR A 66 -32.74 -0.93 -5.33
C TYR A 66 -32.32 -1.49 -3.96
N GLY A 67 -33.18 -2.25 -3.27
CA GLY A 67 -32.91 -2.75 -1.91
C GLY A 67 -31.62 -3.58 -1.74
N PHE A 68 -31.07 -4.16 -2.81
CA PHE A 68 -29.77 -4.84 -2.76
C PHE A 68 -28.59 -3.89 -2.56
N ALA A 69 -28.57 -2.75 -3.26
CA ALA A 69 -27.48 -1.76 -3.12
C ALA A 69 -27.50 -1.12 -1.73
N GLU A 70 -28.70 -0.94 -1.19
CA GLU A 70 -28.95 -0.38 0.13
C GLU A 70 -28.42 -1.27 1.27
N LEU A 71 -28.64 -2.59 1.20
CA LEU A 71 -28.10 -3.54 2.18
C LEU A 71 -26.62 -3.85 1.96
N ALA A 72 -26.14 -3.84 0.71
CA ALA A 72 -24.75 -4.15 0.39
C ALA A 72 -23.78 -3.04 0.81
N GLN A 73 -24.20 -1.77 0.79
CA GLN A 73 -23.36 -0.63 1.14
C GLN A 73 -22.81 -0.67 2.58
N PRO A 74 -23.62 -0.87 3.65
CA PRO A 74 -23.09 -0.87 5.00
C PRO A 74 -22.19 -2.08 5.27
N ILE A 75 -22.52 -3.23 4.68
CA ILE A 75 -21.69 -4.44 4.77
C ILE A 75 -20.31 -4.20 4.12
N ALA A 76 -20.28 -3.59 2.94
CA ALA A 76 -19.05 -3.27 2.24
C ALA A 76 -18.19 -2.27 3.02
N ILE A 77 -18.79 -1.26 3.66
CA ILE A 77 -18.07 -0.29 4.49
C ILE A 77 -17.46 -0.97 5.71
N VAL A 78 -18.19 -1.85 6.40
CA VAL A 78 -17.66 -2.57 7.57
C VAL A 78 -16.48 -3.46 7.17
N ILE A 79 -16.58 -4.16 6.03
CA ILE A 79 -15.47 -4.94 5.49
C ILE A 79 -14.27 -4.04 5.20
N ASN A 80 -14.48 -2.89 4.54
CA ASN A 80 -13.41 -1.94 4.26
C ASN A 80 -12.75 -1.42 5.54
N MET A 81 -13.53 -1.05 6.56
CA MET A 81 -13.02 -0.64 7.87
C MET A 81 -12.17 -1.74 8.52
N GLY A 82 -12.59 -3.01 8.41
CA GLY A 82 -11.82 -4.15 8.89
C GLY A 82 -10.45 -4.27 8.21
N VAL A 83 -10.42 -4.20 6.87
CA VAL A 83 -9.16 -4.27 6.10
C VAL A 83 -8.25 -3.07 6.39
N CYS A 84 -8.80 -1.85 6.44
CA CYS A 84 -8.04 -0.64 6.79
C CYS A 84 -7.44 -0.72 8.20
N THR A 85 -8.20 -1.26 9.17
CA THR A 85 -7.72 -1.44 10.54
C THR A 85 -6.57 -2.46 10.58
N PHE A 86 -6.70 -3.58 9.85
CA PHE A 86 -5.64 -4.57 9.74
C PHE A 86 -4.37 -3.98 9.10
N CYS A 87 -4.49 -3.25 8.00
CA CYS A 87 -3.36 -2.58 7.34
C CYS A 87 -2.71 -1.53 8.25
N CYS A 88 -3.50 -0.71 8.95
CA CYS A 88 -2.99 0.29 9.89
C CYS A 88 -2.24 -0.37 11.05
N TRP A 89 -2.79 -1.45 11.61
CA TRP A 89 -2.15 -2.18 12.70
C TRP A 89 -0.87 -2.88 12.25
N GLY A 90 -0.90 -3.59 11.13
CA GLY A 90 0.25 -4.31 10.58
C GLY A 90 1.40 -3.37 10.20
N SER A 91 1.09 -2.25 9.56
CA SER A 91 2.10 -1.23 9.22
C SER A 91 2.70 -0.55 10.46
N MET A 92 1.90 -0.31 11.50
CA MET A 92 2.40 0.19 12.78
C MET A 92 3.32 -0.82 13.48
N LEU A 93 2.97 -2.12 13.44
CA LEU A 93 3.83 -3.18 13.97
C LEU A 93 5.18 -3.23 13.25
N VAL A 94 5.20 -3.19 11.91
CA VAL A 94 6.44 -3.17 11.13
C VAL A 94 7.26 -1.93 11.48
N ALA A 95 6.64 -0.75 11.52
CA ALA A 95 7.34 0.50 11.83
C ALA A 95 7.96 0.54 13.23
N VAL A 96 7.36 -0.13 14.21
CA VAL A 96 7.86 -0.16 15.61
C VAL A 96 8.83 -1.32 15.84
N LEU A 97 8.57 -2.51 15.28
CA LEU A 97 9.36 -3.72 15.53
C LEU A 97 10.63 -3.78 14.69
N ALA A 98 10.57 -3.37 13.41
CA ALA A 98 11.70 -3.42 12.50
C ALA A 98 12.98 -2.72 13.04
N PRO A 99 12.93 -1.45 13.50
CA PRO A 99 14.12 -0.80 14.04
C PRO A 99 14.60 -1.42 15.36
N ARG A 100 13.68 -1.93 16.19
CA ARG A 100 14.04 -2.58 17.46
C ARG A 100 14.80 -3.88 17.22
N LEU A 101 14.30 -4.72 16.31
CA LEU A 101 14.95 -5.97 15.95
C LEU A 101 16.31 -5.73 15.27
N ALA A 102 16.43 -4.65 14.51
CA ALA A 102 17.69 -4.26 13.85
C ALA A 102 18.79 -3.87 14.85
N LEU A 103 18.43 -3.23 15.97
CA LEU A 103 19.37 -2.79 17.01
C LEU A 103 19.89 -3.95 17.87
N TYR A 104 19.08 -4.97 18.12
CA TYR A 104 19.44 -6.09 19.02
C TYR A 104 19.91 -7.36 18.28
N GLY A 105 19.78 -7.39 16.95
CA GLY A 105 20.18 -8.53 16.14
C GLY A 105 21.70 -8.72 16.06
N PRO A 106 22.20 -9.97 15.97
CA PRO A 106 23.57 -10.22 15.56
C PRO A 106 23.86 -9.58 14.20
N PRO A 107 25.09 -9.09 13.93
CA PRO A 107 25.42 -8.41 12.68
C PRO A 107 25.23 -9.27 11.42
N SER A 108 25.27 -10.61 11.56
CA SER A 108 24.98 -11.54 10.47
C SER A 108 23.49 -11.70 10.15
N THR A 109 22.61 -11.32 11.06
CA THR A 109 21.15 -11.49 10.94
C THR A 109 20.48 -10.23 10.35
N TYR A 110 21.23 -9.13 10.22
CA TYR A 110 20.70 -7.86 9.72
C TYR A 110 20.14 -7.97 8.29
N SER A 111 20.83 -8.71 7.41
CA SER A 111 20.35 -8.92 6.03
C SER A 111 19.02 -9.66 5.99
N TYR A 112 18.90 -10.73 6.78
CA TYR A 112 17.66 -11.51 6.88
C TYR A 112 16.50 -10.66 7.41
N LEU A 113 16.76 -9.76 8.35
CA LEU A 113 15.74 -8.87 8.88
C LEU A 113 15.23 -7.89 7.82
N VAL A 114 16.12 -7.28 7.03
CA VAL A 114 15.72 -6.36 5.97
C VAL A 114 14.86 -7.07 4.93
N ASP A 115 15.29 -8.28 4.51
CA ASP A 115 14.55 -9.07 3.53
C ASP A 115 13.15 -9.48 4.08
N ALA A 116 13.05 -9.82 5.37
CA ALA A 116 11.76 -10.12 6.01
C ALA A 116 10.86 -8.88 6.13
N VAL A 117 11.41 -7.70 6.42
CA VAL A 117 10.66 -6.44 6.47
C VAL A 117 10.17 -6.04 5.09
N GLU A 118 10.96 -6.27 4.05
CA GLU A 118 10.57 -6.07 2.66
C GLU A 118 9.36 -6.95 2.29
N GLU A 119 9.42 -8.25 2.59
CA GLU A 119 8.31 -9.18 2.33
C GLU A 119 7.03 -8.77 3.06
N GLU A 120 7.11 -8.44 4.36
CA GLU A 120 5.96 -7.95 5.13
C GLU A 120 5.40 -6.62 4.59
N PHE A 121 6.28 -5.72 4.13
CA PHE A 121 5.85 -4.47 3.51
C PHE A 121 5.10 -4.70 2.20
N GLU A 122 5.53 -5.66 1.36
CA GLU A 122 4.79 -6.03 0.16
C GLU A 122 3.39 -6.55 0.48
N TYR A 123 3.24 -7.43 1.48
CA TYR A 123 1.92 -7.91 1.94
C TYR A 123 1.03 -6.76 2.41
N LEU A 124 1.56 -5.82 3.19
CA LEU A 124 0.83 -4.65 3.64
C LEU A 124 0.39 -3.75 2.49
N MET A 125 1.23 -3.59 1.47
CA MET A 125 0.92 -2.82 0.28
C MET A 125 -0.23 -3.46 -0.51
N TYR A 126 -0.24 -4.79 -0.68
CA TYR A 126 -1.37 -5.48 -1.29
C TYR A 126 -2.67 -5.31 -0.51
N GLY A 127 -2.59 -5.37 0.84
CA GLY A 127 -3.74 -5.09 1.71
C GLY A 127 -4.26 -3.66 1.54
N PHE A 128 -3.37 -2.67 1.46
CA PHE A 128 -3.74 -1.27 1.26
C PHE A 128 -4.38 -1.02 -0.11
N VAL A 129 -3.87 -1.66 -1.17
CA VAL A 129 -4.51 -1.58 -2.49
C VAL A 129 -5.90 -2.21 -2.47
N ALA A 130 -6.06 -3.35 -1.77
CA ALA A 130 -7.35 -4.01 -1.62
C ALA A 130 -8.36 -3.12 -0.87
N SER A 131 -7.93 -2.41 0.18
CA SER A 131 -8.80 -1.46 0.89
C SER A 131 -9.15 -0.22 0.06
N ALA A 132 -8.21 0.30 -0.74
CA ALA A 132 -8.51 1.40 -1.65
C ALA A 132 -9.57 1.00 -2.70
N ILE A 133 -9.48 -0.22 -3.25
CA ILE A 133 -10.47 -0.74 -4.22
C ILE A 133 -11.82 -0.94 -3.54
N SER A 134 -11.86 -1.53 -2.34
CA SER A 134 -13.11 -1.75 -1.63
C SER A 134 -13.76 -0.43 -1.22
N PHE A 135 -13.00 0.58 -0.80
CA PHE A 135 -13.50 1.93 -0.54
C PHE A 135 -14.15 2.56 -1.78
N CYS A 136 -13.50 2.49 -2.94
CA CYS A 136 -14.08 2.95 -4.21
C CYS A 136 -15.38 2.21 -4.55
N SER A 137 -15.44 0.90 -4.31
CA SER A 137 -16.66 0.12 -4.54
C SER A 137 -17.80 0.53 -3.60
N CYS A 138 -17.50 0.87 -2.34
CA CYS A 138 -18.47 1.40 -1.38
C CYS A 138 -19.05 2.74 -1.85
N ALA A 139 -18.18 3.64 -2.34
CA ALA A 139 -18.60 4.93 -2.89
C ALA A 139 -19.51 4.75 -4.10
N LEU A 140 -19.21 3.80 -4.99
CA LEU A 140 -20.07 3.49 -6.14
C LEU A 140 -21.44 2.96 -5.70
N LEU A 141 -21.49 2.02 -4.74
CA LEU A 141 -22.75 1.50 -4.19
C LEU A 141 -23.59 2.62 -3.58
N TRP A 142 -22.96 3.56 -2.88
CA TRP A 142 -23.64 4.73 -2.34
C TRP A 142 -24.20 5.65 -3.44
N CYS A 143 -23.47 5.87 -4.54
CA CYS A 143 -23.99 6.62 -5.68
C CYS A 143 -25.21 5.93 -6.31
N TRP A 144 -25.23 4.60 -6.38
CA TRP A 144 -26.38 3.85 -6.88
C TRP A 144 -27.60 3.92 -5.95
N ALA A 145 -27.38 4.01 -4.64
CA ALA A 145 -28.46 4.14 -3.66
C ALA A 145 -29.07 5.56 -3.65
N SER A 146 -28.25 6.60 -3.87
CA SER A 146 -28.65 8.00 -3.68
C SER A 146 -29.06 8.75 -4.96
N LEU A 147 -28.52 8.39 -6.12
CA LEU A 147 -28.69 9.15 -7.37
C LEU A 147 -29.65 8.48 -8.36
N PRO A 148 -30.31 9.27 -9.23
CA PRO A 148 -31.08 8.70 -10.34
C PRO A 148 -30.17 7.91 -11.29
N PHE A 149 -30.75 6.88 -11.93
CA PHE A 149 -30.02 5.90 -12.76
C PHE A 149 -29.02 6.52 -13.74
N ALA A 150 -29.39 7.58 -14.45
CA ALA A 150 -28.52 8.24 -15.43
C ALA A 150 -27.27 8.87 -14.80
N ALA A 151 -27.41 9.48 -13.61
CA ALA A 151 -26.29 10.07 -12.88
C ALA A 151 -25.39 8.98 -12.26
N ALA A 152 -25.98 7.93 -11.70
CA ALA A 152 -25.23 6.78 -11.16
C ALA A 152 -24.41 6.08 -12.25
N ALA A 153 -24.98 5.87 -13.43
CA ALA A 153 -24.27 5.31 -14.58
C ALA A 153 -23.12 6.21 -15.08
N ALA A 154 -23.28 7.54 -15.06
CA ALA A 154 -22.20 8.45 -15.41
C ALA A 154 -21.03 8.38 -14.41
N VAL A 155 -21.33 8.34 -13.11
CA VAL A 155 -20.32 8.24 -12.05
C VAL A 155 -19.57 6.90 -12.10
N THR A 156 -20.25 5.80 -12.41
CA THR A 156 -19.58 4.48 -12.54
C THR A 156 -18.65 4.44 -13.73
N VAL A 157 -19.03 5.02 -14.88
CA VAL A 157 -18.16 5.16 -16.05
C VAL A 157 -16.92 5.99 -15.69
N LEU A 158 -17.10 7.11 -14.99
CA LEU A 158 -15.97 7.93 -14.51
C LEU A 158 -15.06 7.16 -13.55
N GLY A 159 -15.63 6.37 -12.63
CA GLY A 159 -14.87 5.49 -11.73
C GLY A 159 -14.07 4.42 -12.46
N VAL A 160 -14.65 3.80 -13.50
CA VAL A 160 -13.95 2.82 -14.35
C VAL A 160 -12.81 3.49 -15.15
N VAL A 161 -13.04 4.68 -15.70
CA VAL A 161 -11.98 5.44 -16.39
C VAL A 161 -10.87 5.83 -15.41
N ALA A 162 -11.21 6.28 -14.20
CA ALA A 162 -10.25 6.64 -13.18
C ALA A 162 -9.38 5.43 -12.77
N THR A 163 -10.00 4.29 -12.45
CA THR A 163 -9.27 3.06 -12.11
C THR A 163 -8.41 2.54 -13.26
N PHE A 164 -8.92 2.62 -14.50
CA PHE A 164 -8.12 2.26 -15.68
C PHE A 164 -6.93 3.21 -15.86
N SER A 165 -7.11 4.51 -15.68
CA SER A 165 -6.03 5.50 -15.75
C SER A 165 -4.97 5.28 -14.68
N MET A 166 -5.37 4.92 -13.45
CA MET A 166 -4.46 4.57 -12.36
C MET A 166 -3.66 3.31 -12.69
N ARG A 167 -4.31 2.27 -13.22
CA ARG A 167 -3.63 1.05 -13.67
C ARG A 167 -2.62 1.35 -14.78
N MET A 168 -3.00 2.17 -15.76
CA MET A 168 -2.11 2.57 -16.84
C MET A 168 -0.90 3.36 -16.32
N ALA A 169 -1.11 4.28 -15.39
CA ALA A 169 -0.04 5.03 -14.74
C ALA A 169 0.89 4.11 -13.94
N TYR A 170 0.34 3.13 -13.22
CA TYR A 170 1.11 2.12 -12.49
C TYR A 170 1.98 1.30 -13.44
N VAL A 171 1.41 0.73 -14.51
CA VAL A 171 2.16 -0.07 -15.50
C VAL A 171 3.22 0.76 -16.21
N TYR A 172 2.91 2.01 -16.57
CA TYR A 172 3.86 2.93 -17.18
C TYR A 172 5.05 3.18 -16.27
N THR A 173 4.78 3.44 -14.99
CA THR A 173 5.81 3.70 -13.97
C THR A 173 6.65 2.46 -13.73
N TYR A 174 6.03 1.30 -13.54
CA TYR A 174 6.71 0.03 -13.32
C TYR A 174 7.66 -0.31 -14.47
N ARG A 175 7.18 -0.23 -15.72
CA ARG A 175 8.01 -0.48 -16.92
C ARG A 175 9.16 0.49 -17.08
N ARG A 176 9.06 1.70 -16.52
CA ARG A 176 10.14 2.70 -16.58
C ARG A 176 11.28 2.38 -15.61
N PHE A 177 10.96 1.76 -14.48
CA PHE A 177 11.94 1.37 -13.46
C PHE A 177 12.43 -0.08 -13.60
N GLU A 178 11.80 -0.87 -14.48
CA GLU A 178 12.25 -2.22 -14.76
C GLU A 178 13.65 -2.23 -15.39
N ILE A 179 14.62 -2.77 -14.64
CA ILE A 179 15.98 -2.95 -15.11
C ILE A 179 15.96 -4.00 -16.23
N PRO A 180 16.52 -3.73 -17.42
CA PRO A 180 16.57 -4.69 -18.51
C PRO A 180 17.24 -5.98 -18.04
N ALA A 181 16.67 -7.15 -18.39
CA ALA A 181 17.19 -8.45 -17.92
C ALA A 181 18.69 -8.67 -18.24
N GLY A 182 19.20 -8.12 -19.35
CA GLY A 182 20.63 -8.18 -19.69
C GLY A 182 21.54 -7.32 -18.79
N ALA A 183 21.01 -6.25 -18.20
CA ALA A 183 21.74 -5.40 -17.25
C ALA A 183 21.77 -6.01 -15.84
N LYS A 184 20.75 -6.82 -15.47
CA LYS A 184 20.71 -7.55 -14.18
C LYS A 184 21.89 -8.54 -14.02
N VAL A 185 22.31 -9.19 -15.10
CA VAL A 185 23.39 -10.21 -15.09
C VAL A 185 24.79 -9.57 -15.10
N THR A 186 24.93 -8.38 -15.66
CA THR A 186 26.24 -7.73 -15.88
C THR A 186 26.64 -6.74 -14.79
N GLY A 187 25.74 -6.43 -13.84
CA GLY A 187 26.01 -5.48 -12.74
C GLY A 187 26.34 -4.06 -13.20
N ARG A 188 26.06 -3.72 -14.46
CA ARG A 188 26.29 -2.37 -15.02
C ARG A 188 25.03 -1.53 -14.83
N TRP A 189 24.98 -0.84 -13.70
CA TRP A 189 23.89 0.06 -13.30
C TRP A 189 23.83 1.39 -14.09
N TYR A 190 24.81 1.65 -14.98
CA TYR A 190 25.04 2.97 -15.59
C TYR A 190 24.79 3.05 -17.11
N THR A 191 24.10 2.10 -17.73
CA THR A 191 23.84 2.17 -19.18
C THR A 191 22.35 2.15 -19.47
N GLY A 192 21.75 3.35 -19.50
CA GLY A 192 20.60 3.62 -20.38
C GLY A 192 19.38 4.26 -19.75
N ARG A 193 19.42 5.59 -19.55
CA ARG A 193 18.48 6.59 -20.13
C ARG A 193 18.64 7.94 -19.44
N LEU A 194 19.66 8.70 -19.87
CA LEU A 194 19.56 10.15 -20.00
C LEU A 194 19.07 10.38 -21.43
N GLY A 195 17.80 10.72 -21.58
CA GLY A 195 17.10 10.87 -22.86
C GLY A 195 15.61 10.86 -22.64
#